data_AF-A0A7D5T9N3-F1
#
_entry.id   AF-A0A7D5T9N3-F1
#
_cell.length_a   1.000
_cell.length_b   1.000
_cell.length_c   1.000
_cell.angle_alpha   90.00
_cell.angle_beta   90.00
_cell.angle_gamma   90.00
#
_symmetry.space_group_name_H-M   'P 1'
#
loop_
_entity.id
_entity.type
_entity.pdbx_description
1 polymer ?
#
loop_
_entity_poly.entity_id
_entity_poly.type
_entity_poly.pdbx_seq_one_letter_code
_entity_poly.pdbx_strand_id
1 'polypeptide(L)'
;MATTERECIESLREAAERLGESPSKAQYEELGLTPAASTILRVVGGWNEAKERAGLSTNASRGSRVAPKPEGVELPDGETWEALSQDQRWHYRNAEHNTERTLRRRARLRAWVNERKRERGCADCDESDPACLDFHHLDGEAKAMAVTDMITHGHGREALREEFEKCDVLCANCHRKRHDRRPVVVDRDGGPQSNRERLRAWSYEYRRNCGCRRCSEDTPSCLQFHHPDPDEKSAGVGQLISDGADERAVRAEVDRCVVLCANCHRQEHFEPPTGEANEASKVTETR
;
A
#
# COMPACT_ATOMS: atom_id res chain seq x y z
N MET A 1 -47.30 3.62 33.21
CA MET A 1 -48.04 2.54 32.52
C MET A 1 -47.46 2.40 31.13
N ALA A 2 -47.23 1.17 30.66
CA ALA A 2 -46.67 0.96 29.32
C ALA A 2 -47.78 1.19 28.28
N THR A 3 -47.53 2.03 27.28
CA THR A 3 -48.45 2.26 26.15
C THR A 3 -48.72 0.94 25.43
N THR A 4 -49.99 0.62 25.28
CA THR A 4 -50.50 -0.58 24.61
C THR A 4 -50.65 -0.34 23.11
N GLU A 5 -50.63 -1.43 22.34
CA GLU A 5 -50.87 -1.37 20.90
C GLU A 5 -52.23 -0.74 20.55
N ARG A 6 -53.26 -1.00 21.37
CA ARG A 6 -54.59 -0.43 21.22
C ARG A 6 -54.58 1.09 21.30
N GLU A 7 -53.86 1.67 22.27
CA GLU A 7 -53.72 3.13 22.41
C GLU A 7 -52.99 3.76 21.21
N CYS A 8 -52.00 3.06 20.66
CA CYS A 8 -51.32 3.49 19.42
C CYS A 8 -52.28 3.50 18.21
N ILE A 9 -53.18 2.52 18.11
CA ILE A 9 -54.15 2.43 17.01
C ILE A 9 -55.26 3.50 17.17
N GLU A 10 -55.77 3.68 18.38
CA GLU A 10 -56.82 4.67 18.69
C GLU A 10 -56.34 6.10 18.42
N SER A 11 -55.13 6.45 18.85
CA SER A 11 -54.54 7.77 18.56
C SER A 11 -54.34 8.05 17.07
N LEU A 12 -54.00 7.03 16.26
CA LEU A 12 -53.93 7.20 14.80
C LEU A 12 -55.29 7.44 14.16
N ARG A 13 -56.34 6.79 14.66
CA ARG A 13 -57.72 7.03 14.19
C ARG A 13 -58.19 8.43 14.57
N GLU A 14 -57.89 8.87 15.79
CA GLU A 14 -58.17 10.24 16.24
C GLU A 14 -57.44 11.28 15.38
N ALA A 15 -56.17 11.04 15.06
CA ALA A 15 -55.40 11.90 14.17
C ALA A 15 -56.04 11.98 12.78
N ALA A 16 -56.50 10.86 12.24
CA ALA A 16 -57.16 10.82 10.94
C ALA A 16 -58.51 11.55 10.94
N GLU A 17 -59.28 11.43 12.01
CA GLU A 17 -60.55 12.14 12.17
C GLU A 17 -60.33 13.66 12.24
N ARG A 18 -59.32 14.11 12.99
CA ARG A 18 -58.98 15.55 13.10
C ARG A 18 -58.50 16.16 11.79
N LEU A 19 -57.79 15.39 10.95
CA LEU A 19 -57.25 15.87 9.68
C LEU A 19 -58.20 15.66 8.51
N GLY A 20 -59.23 14.82 8.66
CA GLY A 20 -60.11 14.40 7.58
C GLY A 20 -59.42 13.50 6.54
N GLU A 21 -58.18 13.08 6.80
CA GLU A 21 -57.37 12.25 5.92
C GLU A 21 -56.40 11.38 6.73
N SER A 22 -55.77 10.42 6.07
CA SER A 22 -54.83 9.51 6.71
C SER A 22 -53.50 10.20 7.06
N PRO A 23 -53.11 10.33 8.33
CA PRO A 23 -52.00 11.19 8.76
C PRO A 23 -50.64 10.71 8.23
N SER A 24 -49.80 11.64 7.78
CA SER A 24 -48.35 11.44 7.75
C SER A 24 -47.77 11.48 9.16
N LYS A 25 -46.55 10.96 9.34
CA LYS A 25 -45.87 11.00 10.65
C LYS A 25 -45.71 12.43 11.16
N ALA A 26 -45.34 13.36 10.28
CA ALA A 26 -45.16 14.77 10.64
C ALA A 26 -46.49 15.42 11.07
N GLN A 27 -47.58 15.21 10.31
CA GLN A 27 -48.91 15.72 10.67
C GLN A 27 -49.39 15.17 12.02
N TYR A 28 -49.13 13.90 12.32
CA TYR A 28 -49.46 13.32 13.64
C TYR A 28 -48.67 14.00 14.77
N GLU A 29 -47.37 14.24 14.58
CA GLU A 29 -46.52 14.91 15.57
C GLU A 29 -46.96 16.36 15.82
N GLU A 30 -47.41 17.08 14.78
CA GLU A 30 -47.95 18.44 14.89
C GLU A 30 -49.26 18.53 15.69
N LEU A 31 -50.08 17.47 15.68
CA LEU A 31 -51.31 17.40 16.47
C LEU A 31 -51.06 17.26 17.98
N GLY A 32 -49.81 16.97 18.39
CA GLY A 32 -49.43 16.84 19.80
C GLY A 32 -50.12 15.67 20.51
N LEU A 33 -50.57 14.65 19.77
CA LEU A 33 -51.29 13.50 20.32
C LEU A 33 -50.35 12.57 21.10
N THR A 34 -50.94 11.87 22.08
CA THR A 34 -50.26 10.81 22.82
C THR A 34 -50.90 9.46 22.49
N PRO A 35 -50.11 8.39 22.31
CA PRO A 35 -48.65 8.30 22.43
C PRO A 35 -47.84 8.95 21.30
N ALA A 36 -46.59 9.35 21.58
CA ALA A 36 -45.70 9.93 20.57
C ALA A 36 -45.43 8.97 19.41
N ALA A 37 -45.15 9.50 18.21
CA ALA A 37 -44.93 8.69 17.01
C ALA A 37 -43.78 7.68 17.14
N SER A 38 -42.73 8.00 17.91
CA SER A 38 -41.65 7.08 18.24
C SER A 38 -42.10 5.89 19.11
N THR A 39 -43.08 6.09 19.99
CA THR A 39 -43.69 5.03 20.79
C THR A 39 -44.56 4.13 19.92
N ILE A 40 -45.33 4.69 18.99
CA ILE A 40 -46.11 3.91 18.01
C ILE A 40 -45.18 3.01 17.17
N LEU A 41 -44.09 3.57 16.65
CA LEU A 41 -43.08 2.80 15.91
C LEU A 41 -42.50 1.64 16.72
N ARG A 42 -42.20 1.86 18.00
CA ARG A 42 -41.62 0.86 18.89
C ARG A 42 -42.61 -0.23 19.30
N VAL A 43 -43.87 0.13 19.55
CA VAL A 43 -44.91 -0.80 20.03
C VAL A 43 -45.50 -1.61 18.87
N VAL A 44 -45.71 -0.99 17.71
CA VAL A 44 -46.39 -1.61 16.57
C VAL A 44 -45.43 -2.17 15.52
N GLY A 45 -44.17 -1.71 15.49
CA GLY A 45 -43.12 -2.19 14.56
C GLY A 45 -42.89 -1.28 13.36
N GLY A 46 -43.88 -0.48 12.94
CA GLY A 46 -43.75 0.43 11.82
C GLY A 46 -44.91 1.41 11.67
N TRP A 47 -44.67 2.55 10.99
CA TRP A 47 -45.68 3.60 10.83
C TRP A 47 -46.79 3.17 9.87
N ASN A 48 -46.43 2.60 8.72
CA ASN A 48 -47.41 2.08 7.78
C ASN A 48 -48.17 0.89 8.35
N GLU A 49 -47.48 0.00 9.08
CA GLU A 49 -48.12 -1.12 9.79
C GLU A 49 -49.15 -0.63 10.82
N ALA A 50 -48.83 0.41 11.59
CA ALA A 50 -49.77 1.01 12.52
C ALA A 50 -50.98 1.65 11.81
N LYS A 51 -50.77 2.28 10.65
CA LYS A 51 -51.85 2.82 9.82
C LYS A 51 -52.75 1.70 9.24
N GLU A 52 -52.18 0.58 8.79
CA GLU A 52 -52.94 -0.58 8.33
C GLU A 52 -53.83 -1.15 9.44
N ARG A 53 -53.24 -1.38 10.63
CA ARG A 53 -54.01 -1.86 11.81
C ARG A 53 -55.09 -0.86 12.26
N ALA A 54 -54.88 0.43 12.01
CA ALA A 54 -55.87 1.47 12.24
C ALA A 54 -56.97 1.55 11.16
N GLY A 55 -56.84 0.85 10.03
CA GLY A 55 -57.75 0.93 8.89
C GLY A 55 -57.55 2.17 8.03
N LEU A 56 -56.34 2.75 8.05
CA LEU A 56 -55.99 4.01 7.39
C LEU A 56 -55.11 3.76 6.16
N SER A 57 -55.26 4.58 5.12
CA SER A 57 -54.44 4.45 3.89
C SER A 57 -52.96 4.68 4.17
N THR A 58 -52.09 3.75 3.79
CA THR A 58 -50.64 3.88 3.97
C THR A 58 -50.00 4.75 2.90
N ASN A 59 -48.89 5.39 3.24
CA ASN A 59 -48.05 6.00 2.21
C ASN A 59 -47.29 4.89 1.47
N ALA A 60 -47.31 4.92 0.14
CA ALA A 60 -46.49 4.03 -0.66
C ALA A 60 -45.03 4.15 -0.20
N SER A 61 -44.40 3.03 0.12
CA SER A 61 -42.95 3.01 0.35
C SER A 61 -42.30 3.59 -0.92
N ARG A 62 -41.60 4.73 -0.79
CA ARG A 62 -40.86 5.35 -1.90
C ARG A 62 -39.63 4.48 -2.22
N GLY A 63 -39.88 3.30 -2.79
CA GLY A 63 -38.89 2.37 -3.33
C GLY A 63 -37.70 2.05 -2.43
N SER A 64 -36.66 1.49 -3.05
CA SER A 64 -35.36 1.35 -2.41
C SER A 64 -34.73 2.72 -2.23
N ARG A 65 -34.21 3.00 -1.02
CA ARG A 65 -33.41 4.21 -0.74
C ARG A 65 -31.97 4.08 -1.24
N VAL A 66 -31.64 2.99 -1.93
CA VAL A 66 -30.32 2.72 -2.49
C VAL A 66 -30.21 3.45 -3.83
N ALA A 67 -29.27 4.39 -3.90
CA ALA A 67 -28.90 5.04 -5.17
C ALA A 67 -28.35 3.99 -6.15
N PRO A 68 -28.54 4.15 -7.48
CA PRO A 68 -28.04 3.20 -8.48
C PRO A 68 -26.52 3.04 -8.43
N LYS A 69 -26.03 1.91 -8.94
CA LYS A 69 -24.59 1.63 -9.04
C LYS A 69 -23.92 2.70 -9.92
N PRO A 70 -22.85 3.35 -9.46
CA PRO A 70 -22.08 4.26 -10.30
C PRO A 70 -21.48 3.56 -11.54
N GLU A 71 -21.33 4.30 -12.62
CA GLU A 71 -20.58 3.86 -13.80
C GLU A 71 -19.11 3.57 -13.43
N GLY A 72 -18.51 2.56 -14.05
CA GLY A 72 -17.11 2.17 -13.79
C GLY A 72 -16.87 1.31 -12.54
N VAL A 73 -17.84 1.18 -11.62
CA VAL A 73 -17.68 0.31 -10.43
C VAL A 73 -17.91 -1.15 -10.82
N GLU A 74 -16.85 -1.97 -10.73
CA GLU A 74 -16.93 -3.42 -10.90
C GLU A 74 -17.23 -4.13 -9.56
N LEU A 75 -18.10 -5.14 -9.61
CA LEU A 75 -18.47 -5.96 -8.45
C LEU A 75 -18.00 -7.40 -8.69
N PRO A 76 -17.70 -8.17 -7.62
CA PRO A 76 -17.42 -9.60 -7.75
C PRO A 76 -18.60 -10.38 -8.36
N ASP A 77 -18.29 -11.50 -9.01
CA ASP A 77 -19.31 -12.37 -9.61
C ASP A 77 -20.34 -12.83 -8.57
N GLY A 78 -21.63 -12.66 -8.91
CA GLY A 78 -22.75 -13.05 -8.04
C GLY A 78 -23.22 -11.97 -7.06
N GLU A 79 -22.50 -10.85 -6.93
CA GLU A 79 -22.92 -9.73 -6.08
C GLU A 79 -23.77 -8.71 -6.85
N THR A 80 -24.78 -8.15 -6.19
CA THR A 80 -25.62 -7.07 -6.75
C THR A 80 -25.56 -5.82 -5.88
N TRP A 81 -25.55 -4.66 -6.51
CA TRP A 81 -25.37 -3.38 -5.82
C TRP A 81 -26.42 -3.12 -4.73
N GLU A 82 -27.65 -3.57 -4.96
CA GLU A 82 -28.77 -3.45 -4.05
C GLU A 82 -28.60 -4.33 -2.81
N ALA A 83 -28.03 -5.53 -2.97
CA ALA A 83 -27.79 -6.51 -1.90
C ALA A 83 -26.61 -6.12 -0.99
N LEU A 84 -25.68 -5.30 -1.48
CA LEU A 84 -24.55 -4.83 -0.69
C LEU A 84 -24.98 -3.96 0.50
N SER A 85 -24.23 -4.06 1.59
CA SER A 85 -24.36 -3.14 2.73
C SER A 85 -23.98 -1.70 2.33
N GLN A 86 -24.37 -0.73 3.16
CA GLN A 86 -23.96 0.66 2.96
C GLN A 86 -22.43 0.80 2.91
N ASP A 87 -21.72 0.08 3.79
CA ASP A 87 -20.26 0.13 3.87
C ASP A 87 -19.61 -0.53 2.65
N GLN A 88 -20.10 -1.70 2.21
CA GLN A 88 -19.61 -2.36 0.99
C GLN A 88 -19.77 -1.46 -0.24
N ARG A 89 -20.95 -0.84 -0.42
CA ARG A 89 -21.18 0.15 -1.49
C ARG A 89 -20.23 1.33 -1.38
N TRP A 90 -19.95 1.81 -0.18
CA TRP A 90 -18.96 2.87 0.03
C TRP A 90 -17.56 2.40 -0.38
N HIS A 91 -17.14 1.19 -0.01
CA HIS A 91 -15.84 0.64 -0.37
C HIS A 91 -15.66 0.53 -1.88
N TYR A 92 -16.58 -0.10 -2.61
CA TYR A 92 -16.45 -0.30 -4.05
C TYR A 92 -16.46 1.01 -4.84
N ARG A 93 -17.38 1.93 -4.49
CA ARG A 93 -17.43 3.26 -5.13
C ARG A 93 -16.18 4.09 -4.90
N ASN A 94 -15.50 3.93 -3.77
CA ASN A 94 -14.32 4.72 -3.43
C ASN A 94 -13.01 3.94 -3.61
N ALA A 95 -13.04 2.73 -4.19
CA ALA A 95 -11.87 1.87 -4.29
C ALA A 95 -10.73 2.52 -5.07
N GLU A 96 -11.02 3.07 -6.25
CA GLU A 96 -10.04 3.78 -7.08
C GLU A 96 -9.48 5.01 -6.36
N HIS A 97 -10.36 5.87 -5.84
CA HIS A 97 -9.96 7.07 -5.10
C HIS A 97 -9.12 6.74 -3.85
N ASN A 98 -9.48 5.69 -3.10
CA ASN A 98 -8.72 5.24 -1.93
C ASN A 98 -7.37 4.65 -2.31
N THR A 99 -7.31 3.91 -3.43
CA THR A 99 -6.07 3.37 -3.99
C THR A 99 -5.15 4.52 -4.41
N GLU A 100 -5.67 5.47 -5.18
CA GLU A 100 -4.93 6.65 -5.62
C GLU A 100 -4.42 7.48 -4.43
N ARG A 101 -5.29 7.75 -3.45
CA ARG A 101 -4.90 8.44 -2.20
C ARG A 101 -3.78 7.71 -1.47
N THR A 102 -3.83 6.39 -1.41
CA THR A 102 -2.80 5.56 -0.77
C THR A 102 -1.49 5.61 -1.54
N LEU A 103 -1.54 5.52 -2.88
CA LEU A 103 -0.37 5.66 -3.76
C LEU A 103 0.27 7.03 -3.62
N ARG A 104 -0.51 8.12 -3.70
CA ARG A 104 -0.04 9.50 -3.49
C ARG A 104 0.60 9.68 -2.11
N ARG A 105 -0.03 9.15 -1.05
CA ARG A 105 0.53 9.19 0.30
C ARG A 105 1.88 8.47 0.39
N ARG A 106 1.98 7.26 -0.19
CA ARG A 106 3.23 6.49 -0.23
C ARG A 106 4.31 7.21 -1.04
N ALA A 107 3.97 7.81 -2.18
CA ALA A 107 4.90 8.60 -2.98
C ALA A 107 5.45 9.81 -2.20
N ARG A 108 4.58 10.58 -1.52
CA ARG A 108 4.99 11.70 -0.65
C ARG A 108 5.88 11.24 0.51
N LEU A 109 5.60 10.08 1.11
CA LEU A 109 6.45 9.51 2.15
C LEU A 109 7.82 9.08 1.58
N ARG A 110 7.87 8.37 0.45
CA ARG A 110 9.12 8.00 -0.22
C ARG A 110 9.97 9.21 -0.56
N ALA A 111 9.37 10.27 -1.11
CA ALA A 111 10.06 11.52 -1.41
C ALA A 111 10.66 12.14 -0.14
N TRP A 112 9.87 12.21 0.94
CA TRP A 112 10.33 12.72 2.22
C TRP A 112 11.47 11.88 2.82
N VAL A 113 11.41 10.55 2.73
CA VAL A 113 12.47 9.65 3.19
C VAL A 113 13.74 9.78 2.34
N ASN A 114 13.60 9.88 1.02
CA ASN A 114 14.72 10.12 0.11
C ASN A 114 15.45 11.43 0.44
N GLU A 115 14.71 12.48 0.79
CA GLU A 115 15.32 13.73 1.25
C GLU A 115 16.12 13.53 2.54
N ARG A 116 15.58 12.79 3.52
CA ARG A 116 16.32 12.50 4.77
C ARG A 116 17.59 11.67 4.52
N LYS A 117 17.55 10.73 3.57
CA LYS A 117 18.74 9.98 3.15
C LYS A 117 19.78 10.92 2.53
N ARG A 118 19.37 11.77 1.60
CA ARG A 118 20.24 12.74 0.91
C ARG A 118 20.92 13.70 1.89
N GLU A 119 20.16 14.27 2.83
CA GLU A 119 20.68 15.20 3.84
C GLU A 119 21.74 14.55 4.75
N ARG A 120 21.58 13.27 5.09
CA ARG A 120 22.53 12.55 5.93
C ARG A 120 23.75 12.03 5.16
N GLY A 121 23.56 11.60 3.92
CA GLY A 121 24.60 10.93 3.13
C GLY A 121 25.01 9.58 3.71
N CYS A 122 25.91 8.89 3.03
CA CYS A 122 26.50 7.66 3.55
C CYS A 122 27.47 7.97 4.70
N ALA A 123 27.37 7.25 5.82
CA ALA A 123 28.27 7.41 6.96
C ALA A 123 29.73 7.03 6.66
N ASP A 124 29.95 6.13 5.67
CA ASP A 124 31.27 5.56 5.37
C ASP A 124 31.95 6.16 4.12
N CYS A 125 31.28 7.00 3.33
CA CYS A 125 31.82 7.59 2.10
C CYS A 125 30.99 8.79 1.61
N ASP A 126 31.44 9.52 0.60
CA ASP A 126 30.79 10.75 0.10
C ASP A 126 29.51 10.54 -0.75
N GLU A 127 29.00 9.31 -0.84
CA GLU A 127 27.76 9.03 -1.57
C GLU A 127 26.56 9.72 -0.90
N SER A 128 25.78 10.46 -1.69
CA SER A 128 24.61 11.22 -1.22
C SER A 128 23.37 11.03 -2.11
N ASP A 129 23.46 10.26 -3.19
CA ASP A 129 22.31 9.95 -4.04
C ASP A 129 21.32 9.03 -3.29
N PRO A 130 20.08 9.47 -3.02
CA PRO A 130 19.10 8.64 -2.33
C PRO A 130 18.78 7.31 -3.01
N ALA A 131 19.02 7.18 -4.33
CA ALA A 131 18.91 5.91 -5.04
C ALA A 131 19.90 4.86 -4.50
N CYS A 132 21.07 5.30 -4.04
CA CYS A 132 22.15 4.45 -3.54
C CYS A 132 22.02 4.15 -2.04
N LEU A 133 21.31 4.98 -1.28
CA LEU A 133 21.33 4.98 0.19
C LEU A 133 20.26 4.10 0.83
N ASP A 134 20.58 3.49 1.97
CA ASP A 134 19.68 2.75 2.85
C ASP A 134 19.85 3.16 4.31
N PHE A 135 18.81 2.94 5.11
CA PHE A 135 18.93 2.97 6.56
C PHE A 135 19.44 1.61 7.05
N HIS A 136 20.59 1.63 7.70
CA HIS A 136 21.25 0.48 8.31
C HIS A 136 21.10 0.57 9.82
N HIS A 137 20.41 -0.40 10.42
CA HIS A 137 20.25 -0.48 11.87
C HIS A 137 21.58 -0.73 12.57
N LEU A 138 21.81 -0.02 13.67
CA LEU A 138 22.98 -0.20 14.52
C LEU A 138 22.95 -1.56 15.24
N ASP A 139 24.12 -2.15 15.46
CA ASP A 139 24.23 -3.43 16.16
C ASP A 139 23.66 -3.33 17.59
N GLY A 140 22.71 -4.22 17.92
CA GLY A 140 22.06 -4.25 19.23
C GLY A 140 20.78 -3.41 19.34
N GLU A 141 20.49 -2.55 18.36
CA GLU A 141 19.23 -1.81 18.32
C GLU A 141 18.09 -2.69 17.79
N ALA A 142 17.01 -2.79 18.58
CA ALA A 142 15.82 -3.53 18.16
C ALA A 142 15.07 -2.73 17.09
N LYS A 143 15.21 -3.15 15.82
CA LYS A 143 14.38 -2.62 14.73
C LYS A 143 12.93 -3.03 14.93
N ALA A 144 12.01 -2.06 14.86
CA ALA A 144 10.59 -2.39 14.84
C ALA A 144 10.24 -3.04 13.48
N MET A 145 10.76 -2.46 12.40
CA MET A 145 10.56 -2.90 11.02
C MET A 145 11.57 -2.21 10.11
N ALA A 146 11.84 -2.73 8.90
CA ALA A 146 12.63 -1.97 7.93
C ALA A 146 11.88 -0.70 7.51
N VAL A 147 12.59 0.42 7.34
CA VAL A 147 12.02 1.72 6.93
C VAL A 147 11.18 1.59 5.65
N THR A 148 11.62 0.80 4.67
CA THR A 148 10.88 0.57 3.42
C THR A 148 9.53 -0.09 3.67
N ASP A 149 9.47 -1.04 4.60
CA ASP A 149 8.23 -1.72 4.97
C ASP A 149 7.31 -0.79 5.75
N MET A 150 7.85 0.09 6.61
CA MET A 150 7.06 1.09 7.32
C MET A 150 6.33 2.04 6.35
N ILE A 151 6.96 2.39 5.22
CA ILE A 151 6.31 3.19 4.17
C ILE A 151 5.17 2.40 3.52
N THR A 152 5.41 1.13 3.21
CA THR A 152 4.41 0.24 2.58
C THR A 152 3.19 0.05 3.49
N HIS A 153 3.40 -0.19 4.78
CA HIS A 153 2.35 -0.29 5.80
C HIS A 153 1.75 1.05 6.21
N GLY A 154 2.29 2.17 5.69
CA GLY A 154 1.71 3.48 5.86
C GLY A 154 1.87 4.06 7.27
N HIS A 155 3.02 3.81 7.91
CA HIS A 155 3.37 4.47 9.17
C HIS A 155 3.47 5.99 9.02
N GLY A 156 3.24 6.71 10.11
CA GLY A 156 3.38 8.16 10.17
C GLY A 156 4.84 8.62 10.16
N ARG A 157 5.06 9.91 9.91
CA ARG A 157 6.40 10.51 9.91
C ARG A 157 7.09 10.45 11.27
N GLU A 158 6.34 10.49 12.37
CA GLU A 158 6.88 10.41 13.73
C GLU A 158 7.52 9.05 14.00
N ALA A 159 6.78 7.95 13.79
CA ALA A 159 7.32 6.60 13.88
C ALA A 159 8.54 6.37 12.98
N LEU A 160 8.55 6.96 11.77
CA LEU A 160 9.71 6.91 10.89
C LEU A 160 10.91 7.68 11.46
N ARG A 161 10.70 8.84 12.09
CA ARG A 161 11.79 9.61 12.74
C ARG A 161 12.42 8.82 13.88
N GLU A 162 11.60 8.23 14.75
CA GLU A 162 12.09 7.37 15.84
C GLU A 162 12.93 6.20 15.30
N GLU A 163 12.52 5.60 14.19
CA GLU A 163 13.30 4.53 13.59
C GLU A 163 14.61 5.03 12.94
N PHE A 164 14.61 6.25 12.37
CA PHE A 164 15.83 6.85 11.82
C PHE A 164 16.89 7.15 12.87
N GLU A 165 16.52 7.33 14.13
CA GLU A 165 17.47 7.56 15.23
C GLU A 165 18.29 6.30 15.56
N LYS A 166 17.78 5.13 15.20
CA LYS A 166 18.44 3.82 15.41
C LYS A 166 19.27 3.36 14.22
N CYS A 167 19.39 4.20 13.20
CA CYS A 167 19.96 3.84 11.91
C CYS A 167 21.07 4.80 11.49
N ASP A 168 22.18 4.24 11.02
CA ASP A 168 23.09 4.93 10.10
C ASP A 168 22.45 4.97 8.70
N VAL A 169 22.85 5.96 7.89
CA VAL A 169 22.57 5.92 6.45
C VAL A 169 23.83 5.41 5.75
N LEU A 170 23.69 4.37 4.92
CA LEU A 170 24.80 3.78 4.18
C LEU A 170 24.45 3.63 2.70
N CYS A 171 25.42 3.85 1.82
CA CYS A 171 25.26 3.45 0.43
C CYS A 171 25.27 1.93 0.29
N ALA A 172 24.69 1.42 -0.79
CA ALA A 172 24.57 -0.01 -1.06
C ALA A 172 25.93 -0.73 -1.05
N ASN A 173 26.99 -0.08 -1.54
CA ASN A 173 28.34 -0.62 -1.52
C ASN A 173 28.89 -0.76 -0.09
N CYS A 174 28.87 0.32 0.71
CA CYS A 174 29.36 0.30 2.10
C CYS A 174 28.51 -0.62 2.98
N HIS A 175 27.19 -0.65 2.78
CA HIS A 175 26.30 -1.57 3.48
C HIS A 175 26.68 -3.05 3.22
N ARG A 176 27.01 -3.41 1.99
CA ARG A 176 27.52 -4.76 1.66
C ARG A 176 28.87 -5.05 2.29
N LYS A 177 29.79 -4.06 2.28
CA LYS A 177 31.10 -4.20 2.94
C LYS A 177 30.94 -4.47 4.44
N ARG A 178 30.05 -3.75 5.15
CA ARG A 178 29.75 -3.99 6.57
C ARG A 178 29.19 -5.40 6.83
N HIS A 179 28.36 -5.92 5.92
CA HIS A 179 27.77 -7.26 6.07
C HIS A 179 28.62 -8.41 5.48
N ASP A 180 29.73 -8.13 4.81
CA ASP A 180 30.57 -9.17 4.20
C ASP A 180 31.36 -9.91 5.28
N ARG A 181 30.82 -11.04 5.74
CA ARG A 181 31.43 -11.90 6.78
C ARG A 181 32.50 -12.84 6.24
N ARG A 182 32.94 -12.68 4.98
CA ARG A 182 33.97 -13.55 4.39
C ARG A 182 35.34 -13.19 4.95
N PRO A 183 36.13 -14.15 5.45
CA PRO A 183 37.54 -13.91 5.71
C PRO A 183 38.25 -13.57 4.39
N VAL A 184 39.19 -12.63 4.44
CA VAL A 184 39.93 -12.05 3.29
C VAL A 184 40.71 -13.09 2.47
N VAL A 185 40.82 -14.33 2.97
CA VAL A 185 41.53 -15.43 2.33
C VAL A 185 40.72 -16.72 2.56
N VAL A 186 40.16 -17.29 1.50
CA VAL A 186 39.68 -18.68 1.51
C VAL A 186 40.80 -19.59 0.97
N ASP A 187 41.94 -19.59 1.65
CA ASP A 187 42.82 -20.76 1.65
C ASP A 187 42.24 -21.74 2.68
N ARG A 188 41.28 -22.54 2.25
CA ARG A 188 40.94 -23.78 2.94
C ARG A 188 41.45 -24.91 2.07
N ASP A 189 42.42 -25.66 2.58
CA ASP A 189 42.86 -26.90 1.97
C ASP A 189 41.64 -27.76 1.63
N GLY A 190 41.34 -27.85 0.33
CA GLY A 190 40.11 -28.44 -0.20
C GLY A 190 39.46 -27.52 -1.23
N GLY A 191 39.66 -27.83 -2.52
CA GLY A 191 38.96 -27.15 -3.61
C GLY A 191 37.43 -27.29 -3.53
N PRO A 192 36.69 -26.58 -4.39
CA PRO A 192 35.23 -26.55 -4.32
C PRO A 192 34.62 -27.96 -4.39
N GLN A 193 33.78 -28.31 -3.40
CA GLN A 193 33.25 -29.67 -3.24
C GLN A 193 31.94 -29.89 -4.03
N SER A 194 31.32 -28.81 -4.51
CA SER A 194 30.08 -28.82 -5.28
C SER A 194 30.11 -27.90 -6.50
N ASN A 195 29.23 -28.15 -7.47
CA ASN A 195 29.09 -27.27 -8.64
C ASN A 195 28.72 -25.84 -8.25
N ARG A 196 27.84 -25.70 -7.26
CA ARG A 196 27.45 -24.41 -6.67
C ARG A 196 28.65 -23.64 -6.13
N GLU A 197 29.57 -24.30 -5.42
CA GLU A 197 30.77 -23.65 -4.89
C GLU A 197 31.75 -23.23 -6.00
N ARG A 198 31.94 -24.08 -7.03
CA ARG A 198 32.73 -23.71 -8.21
C ARG A 198 32.17 -22.48 -8.90
N LEU A 199 30.86 -22.45 -9.14
CA LEU A 199 30.18 -21.33 -9.78
C LEU A 199 30.24 -20.06 -8.91
N ARG A 200 30.12 -20.17 -7.59
CA ARG A 200 30.29 -19.03 -6.68
C ARG A 200 31.70 -18.46 -6.74
N ALA A 201 32.73 -19.30 -6.66
CA ALA A 201 34.13 -18.90 -6.77
C ALA A 201 34.42 -18.26 -8.14
N TRP A 202 34.01 -18.91 -9.22
CA TRP A 202 34.12 -18.37 -10.56
C TRP A 202 33.43 -17.01 -10.70
N SER A 203 32.18 -16.87 -10.23
CA SER A 203 31.43 -15.61 -10.32
C SER A 203 32.07 -14.48 -9.50
N TYR A 204 32.76 -14.82 -8.42
CA TYR A 204 33.49 -13.87 -7.59
C TYR A 204 34.70 -13.33 -8.35
N GLU A 205 35.53 -14.22 -8.89
CA GLU A 205 36.69 -13.85 -9.70
C GLU A 205 36.28 -13.12 -10.99
N TYR A 206 35.23 -13.58 -11.66
CA TYR A 206 34.69 -12.92 -12.86
C TYR A 206 34.36 -11.45 -12.56
N ARG A 207 33.58 -11.20 -11.50
CA ARG A 207 33.23 -9.83 -11.10
C ARG A 207 34.45 -9.02 -10.70
N ARG A 208 35.38 -9.61 -9.94
CA ARG A 208 36.64 -8.97 -9.56
C ARG A 208 37.44 -8.49 -10.78
N ASN A 209 37.55 -9.34 -11.80
CA ASN A 209 38.31 -9.04 -13.01
C ASN A 209 37.59 -8.03 -13.91
N CYS A 210 36.26 -8.00 -13.92
CA CYS A 210 35.50 -7.03 -14.70
C CYS A 210 35.43 -5.64 -14.05
N GLY A 211 35.29 -5.58 -12.72
CA GLY A 211 34.95 -4.34 -12.02
C GLY A 211 33.56 -3.80 -12.39
N CYS A 212 33.18 -2.66 -11.82
CA CYS A 212 31.98 -1.94 -12.23
C CYS A 212 32.19 -1.29 -13.62
N ARG A 213 31.22 -1.47 -14.53
CA ARG A 213 31.26 -0.82 -15.86
C ARG A 213 31.15 0.71 -15.81
N ARG A 214 30.63 1.28 -14.72
CA ARG A 214 30.28 2.72 -14.62
C ARG A 214 31.15 3.54 -13.68
N CYS A 215 31.91 2.90 -12.79
CA CYS A 215 32.76 3.60 -11.83
C CYS A 215 33.95 2.72 -11.44
N SER A 216 34.84 3.25 -10.60
CA SER A 216 36.07 2.57 -10.19
C SER A 216 35.89 1.50 -9.09
N GLU A 217 34.67 1.21 -8.65
CA GLU A 217 34.44 0.17 -7.64
C GLU A 217 34.73 -1.23 -8.23
N ASP A 218 35.63 -1.96 -7.59
CA ASP A 218 36.11 -3.29 -8.00
C ASP A 218 35.96 -4.35 -6.89
N THR A 219 35.50 -3.97 -5.69
CA THR A 219 35.30 -4.89 -4.57
C THR A 219 34.22 -5.91 -4.94
N PRO A 220 34.53 -7.22 -5.02
CA PRO A 220 33.57 -8.20 -5.56
C PRO A 220 32.28 -8.35 -4.75
N SER A 221 32.30 -8.04 -3.45
CA SER A 221 31.11 -8.02 -2.61
C SER A 221 30.15 -6.87 -2.95
N CYS A 222 30.63 -5.80 -3.57
CA CYS A 222 29.82 -4.69 -4.06
C CYS A 222 29.26 -4.95 -5.47
N LEU A 223 29.90 -5.83 -6.25
CA LEU A 223 29.58 -6.06 -7.67
C LEU A 223 28.45 -7.07 -7.89
N GLN A 224 27.65 -6.84 -8.92
CA GLN A 224 26.54 -7.69 -9.33
C GLN A 224 26.30 -7.66 -10.84
N PHE A 225 25.72 -8.74 -11.35
CA PHE A 225 25.29 -8.85 -12.74
C PHE A 225 24.00 -8.05 -12.95
N HIS A 226 24.00 -7.23 -13.99
CA HIS A 226 22.85 -6.48 -14.46
C HIS A 226 22.56 -6.89 -15.91
N HIS A 227 21.31 -7.18 -16.21
CA HIS A 227 20.86 -7.40 -17.58
C HIS A 227 20.42 -6.04 -18.15
N PRO A 228 21.11 -5.49 -19.17
CA PRO A 228 20.71 -4.23 -19.79
C PRO A 228 19.32 -4.31 -20.43
N ASP A 229 18.99 -5.48 -20.98
CA ASP A 229 17.65 -5.81 -21.45
C ASP A 229 17.05 -6.91 -20.55
N PRO A 230 15.98 -6.60 -19.78
CA PRO A 230 15.35 -7.59 -18.90
C PRO A 230 14.60 -8.70 -19.64
N ASP A 231 14.26 -8.52 -20.92
CA ASP A 231 13.54 -9.50 -21.73
C ASP A 231 14.49 -10.52 -22.38
N GLU A 232 15.78 -10.19 -22.44
CA GLU A 232 16.81 -11.10 -22.95
C GLU A 232 17.29 -12.13 -21.91
N LYS A 233 16.94 -12.00 -20.64
CA LYS A 233 17.38 -12.93 -19.58
C LYS A 233 16.56 -14.22 -19.61
N SER A 234 17.21 -15.36 -19.44
CA SER A 234 16.51 -16.63 -19.21
C SER A 234 16.24 -16.87 -17.72
N ALA A 235 17.17 -16.41 -16.86
CA ALA A 235 17.07 -16.51 -15.41
C ALA A 235 18.08 -15.57 -14.74
N GLY A 236 17.84 -15.18 -13.48
CA GLY A 236 18.86 -14.42 -12.74
C GLY A 236 20.14 -15.24 -12.53
N VAL A 237 21.31 -14.69 -12.89
CA VAL A 237 22.62 -15.37 -12.71
C VAL A 237 22.81 -15.88 -11.27
N GLY A 238 22.43 -15.09 -10.27
CA GLY A 238 22.50 -15.50 -8.86
C GLY A 238 21.61 -16.69 -8.51
N GLN A 239 20.45 -16.81 -9.17
CA GLN A 239 19.54 -17.95 -9.04
C GLN A 239 20.16 -19.19 -9.69
N LEU A 240 20.65 -19.09 -10.93
CA LEU A 240 21.34 -20.19 -11.62
C LEU A 240 22.52 -20.76 -10.82
N ILE A 241 23.32 -19.89 -10.21
CA ILE A 241 24.42 -20.30 -9.33
C ILE A 241 23.89 -21.01 -8.07
N SER A 242 22.84 -20.48 -7.46
CA SER A 242 22.23 -21.07 -6.27
C SER A 242 21.61 -22.43 -6.56
N ASP A 243 21.02 -22.62 -7.73
CA ASP A 243 20.46 -23.90 -8.17
C ASP A 243 21.54 -24.90 -8.60
N GLY A 244 22.79 -24.45 -8.73
CA GLY A 244 23.91 -25.30 -9.17
C GLY A 244 23.76 -25.71 -10.64
N ALA A 245 23.20 -24.82 -11.46
CA ALA A 245 22.94 -25.04 -12.88
C ALA A 245 24.21 -25.42 -13.67
N ASP A 246 24.03 -25.91 -14.89
CA ASP A 246 25.14 -26.23 -15.78
C ASP A 246 26.03 -25.00 -16.03
N GLU A 247 27.35 -25.17 -15.98
CA GLU A 247 28.30 -24.07 -16.09
C GLU A 247 28.20 -23.33 -17.43
N ARG A 248 27.91 -24.03 -18.53
CA ARG A 248 27.76 -23.40 -19.85
C ARG A 248 26.52 -22.52 -19.87
N ALA A 249 25.43 -22.97 -19.24
CA ALA A 249 24.20 -22.17 -19.11
C ALA A 249 24.44 -20.90 -18.29
N VAL A 250 25.16 -21.00 -17.16
CA VAL A 250 25.51 -19.81 -16.35
C VAL A 250 26.35 -18.82 -17.14
N ARG A 251 27.36 -19.30 -17.87
CA ARG A 251 28.23 -18.45 -18.69
C ARG A 251 27.45 -17.76 -19.82
N ALA A 252 26.59 -18.49 -20.52
CA ALA A 252 25.73 -17.93 -21.56
C ALA A 252 24.75 -16.85 -21.01
N GLU A 253 24.27 -17.00 -19.77
CA GLU A 253 23.50 -15.94 -19.11
C GLU A 253 24.37 -14.71 -18.82
N VAL A 254 25.58 -14.93 -18.30
CA VAL A 254 26.52 -13.85 -17.97
C VAL A 254 26.99 -13.07 -19.21
N ASP A 255 27.06 -13.71 -20.38
CA ASP A 255 27.41 -13.03 -21.64
C ASP A 255 26.38 -11.96 -22.06
N ARG A 256 25.14 -12.06 -21.54
CA ARG A 256 24.07 -11.05 -21.70
C ARG A 256 24.07 -9.99 -20.58
N CYS A 257 24.98 -10.12 -19.62
CA CYS A 257 25.06 -9.22 -18.48
C CYS A 257 26.19 -8.20 -18.62
N VAL A 258 26.06 -7.11 -17.86
CA VAL A 258 27.16 -6.22 -17.50
C VAL A 258 27.38 -6.30 -15.99
N VAL A 259 28.60 -6.02 -15.53
CA VAL A 259 28.88 -5.93 -14.09
C VAL A 259 28.74 -4.49 -13.63
N LEU A 260 27.89 -4.26 -12.63
CA LEU A 260 27.72 -2.97 -11.96
C LEU A 260 27.95 -3.12 -10.46
N CYS A 261 28.46 -2.08 -9.81
CA CYS A 261 28.42 -2.02 -8.34
C CYS A 261 26.99 -1.81 -7.85
N ALA A 262 26.76 -2.03 -6.56
CA ALA A 262 25.43 -1.97 -5.96
C ALA A 262 24.78 -0.60 -6.09
N ASN A 263 25.57 0.48 -5.95
CA ASN A 263 25.12 1.85 -6.16
C ASN A 263 24.67 2.08 -7.62
N CYS A 264 25.56 1.84 -8.60
CA CYS A 264 25.27 2.07 -10.02
C CYS A 264 24.11 1.22 -10.54
N HIS A 265 23.95 -0.01 -10.05
CA HIS A 265 22.80 -0.85 -10.41
C HIS A 265 21.49 -0.34 -9.82
N ARG A 266 21.51 0.24 -8.61
CA ARG A 266 20.30 0.84 -8.02
C ARG A 266 19.90 2.10 -8.77
N GLN A 267 20.85 2.94 -9.14
CA GLN A 267 20.60 4.13 -9.97
C GLN A 267 19.92 3.75 -11.29
N GLU A 268 20.30 2.63 -11.90
CA GLU A 268 19.66 2.16 -13.13
C GLU A 268 18.17 1.84 -12.96
N HIS A 269 17.79 1.27 -11.82
CA HIS A 269 16.42 0.87 -11.53
C HIS A 269 15.67 1.90 -10.67
N PHE A 270 16.25 3.08 -10.46
CA PHE A 270 15.66 4.07 -9.57
C PHE A 270 14.58 4.86 -10.28
N GLU A 271 13.33 4.63 -9.86
CA GLU A 271 12.20 5.46 -10.22
C GLU A 271 11.92 6.48 -9.11
N PRO A 272 12.13 7.79 -9.35
CA PRO A 272 11.82 8.79 -8.34
C PRO A 272 10.32 8.79 -8.06
N PRO A 273 9.90 8.91 -6.78
CA PRO A 273 8.49 9.01 -6.46
C PRO A 273 7.87 10.23 -7.13
N THR A 274 6.80 10.02 -7.89
CA THR A 274 6.02 11.10 -8.51
C THR A 274 5.31 11.90 -7.42
N GLY A 275 5.97 12.92 -6.88
CA GLY A 275 5.36 13.94 -6.02
C GLY A 275 4.90 15.12 -6.85
N GLU A 276 3.81 15.77 -6.47
CA GLU A 276 3.19 16.97 -7.07
C GLU A 276 4.10 18.23 -7.00
N ALA A 277 5.40 18.11 -7.30
CA ALA A 277 6.31 19.24 -7.45
C ALA A 277 6.10 19.99 -8.79
N ASN A 278 5.18 19.54 -9.65
CA ASN A 278 4.97 20.07 -11.00
C ASN A 278 3.65 20.85 -11.21
N GLU A 279 2.82 21.05 -10.17
CA GLU A 279 1.61 21.88 -10.30
C GLU A 279 1.84 23.36 -9.94
N ALA A 280 2.87 23.66 -9.14
CA ALA A 280 3.21 25.04 -8.81
C ALA A 280 3.77 25.86 -10.01
N SER A 281 4.27 25.19 -11.06
CA SER A 281 4.85 25.86 -12.23
C SER A 281 3.83 26.20 -13.33
N LYS A 282 2.57 25.76 -13.23
CA LYS A 282 1.54 26.03 -14.25
C LYS A 282 0.63 27.23 -13.94
N VAL A 283 0.83 27.91 -12.81
CA VAL A 283 -0.02 29.05 -12.39
C VAL A 283 0.62 30.41 -12.70
N THR A 284 1.87 30.47 -13.17
CA THR A 284 2.59 31.72 -13.45
C THR A 284 2.70 32.13 -14.92
N GLU A 285 2.14 31.37 -15.86
CA GLU A 285 2.04 31.78 -17.27
C GLU A 285 0.58 31.97 -17.70
N THR A 286 -0.13 32.86 -17.01
CA THR A 286 -1.30 33.54 -17.60
C THR A 286 -1.45 34.91 -16.97
N ARG A 287 -0.66 35.87 -17.44
CA ARG A 287 -0.94 37.30 -17.37
C ARG A 287 -0.37 37.99 -18.59
#